data_AF-A0A932XNB7-F1
#
_entry.id   AF-A0A932XNB7-F1
#
_cell.length_a   1.000
_cell.length_b   1.000
_cell.length_c   1.000
_cell.angle_alpha   90.00
_cell.angle_beta   90.00
_cell.angle_gamma   90.00
#
_symmetry.space_group_name_H-M   'P 1'
#
loop_
_entity.id
_entity.type
_entity.pdbx_description
1 polymer ?
#
loop_
_entity_poly.entity_id
_entity_poly.type
_entity_poly.pdbx_seq_one_letter_code
_entity_poly.pdbx_strand_id
1 'polypeptide(L)' 'MLDAIELEKRGIPTATIVTEMFFDSGRATAKNLAMPHVPIVSIPHPIANLPPEELKARSEATFPQVLEALTKPRD' A
#
# COMPACT_ATOMS: atom_id res chain seq x y z
N MET A 1 -7.39 4.48 1.57
CA MET A 1 -6.31 4.89 2.47
C MET A 1 -6.82 5.52 3.78
N LEU A 2 -7.95 6.25 3.79
CA LEU A 2 -8.51 6.80 5.04
C LEU A 2 -8.78 5.70 6.09
N ASP A 3 -9.41 4.60 5.69
CA ASP A 3 -9.64 3.46 6.59
C ASP A 3 -8.34 2.84 7.10
N ALA A 4 -7.33 2.73 6.22
CA ALA A 4 -6.03 2.21 6.61
C ALA A 4 -5.38 3.07 7.70
N ILE A 5 -5.43 4.39 7.54
CA ILE A 5 -4.95 5.35 8.53
C ILE A 5 -5.70 5.23 9.87
N GLU A 6 -7.02 5.06 9.83
CA GLU A 6 -7.82 4.91 11.04
C GLU A 6 -7.53 3.60 11.78
N LEU A 7 -7.32 2.50 11.04
CA LEU A 7 -6.92 1.21 11.62
C LEU A 7 -5.52 1.29 12.25
N GLU A 8 -4.58 1.96 11.59
CA GLU A 8 -3.21 2.14 12.09
C GLU A 8 -3.17 2.96 13.39
N LYS A 9 -4.02 3.99 13.50
CA LYS A 9 -4.19 4.75 14.76
C LYS A 9 -4.68 3.90 15.92
N ARG A 10 -5.35 2.77 15.62
CA ARG A 10 -5.84 1.80 16.61
C ARG A 10 -4.86 0.64 16.84
N GLY A 11 -3.65 0.71 16.28
CA GLY A 11 -2.64 -0.32 16.39
C GLY A 11 -2.90 -1.56 15.52
N ILE A 12 -3.75 -1.46 14.51
CA ILE A 12 -4.02 -2.54 13.55
C ILE A 12 -3.15 -2.29 12.31
N PRO A 13 -2.16 -3.14 11.99
CA PRO A 13 -1.32 -2.98 10.82
C PRO A 13 -2.12 -3.07 9.51
N THR A 14 -1.77 -2.23 8.55
CA THR A 14 -2.38 -2.16 7.22
C THR A 14 -1.32 -2.04 6.12
N ALA A 15 -1.71 -2.43 4.91
CA ALA A 15 -0.92 -2.25 3.70
C ALA A 15 -1.79 -1.60 2.61
N THR A 16 -1.60 -0.31 2.38
CA THR A 16 -2.31 0.38 1.28
C THR A 16 -1.57 0.10 -0.02
N ILE A 17 -2.22 -0.57 -0.97
CA ILE A 17 -1.65 -0.84 -2.30
C ILE A 17 -2.17 0.21 -3.28
N VAL A 18 -1.27 0.84 -4.03
CA VAL A 18 -1.59 1.84 -5.06
C VAL A 18 -0.74 1.61 -6.30
N THR A 19 -1.22 2.05 -7.48
CA THR A 19 -0.32 2.13 -8.64
C THR A 19 0.63 3.34 -8.50
N GLU A 20 1.80 3.28 -9.13
CA GLU A 20 2.86 4.31 -9.09
C GLU A 20 2.33 5.76 -9.19
N MET A 21 1.38 6.02 -10.08
CA MET A 21 0.80 7.35 -10.28
C MET A 21 0.00 7.91 -9.10
N PHE A 22 -0.38 7.08 -8.11
CA PHE A 22 -1.07 7.53 -6.90
C PHE A 22 -0.16 7.53 -5.67
N PHE A 23 1.12 7.18 -5.80
CA PHE A 23 2.03 7.10 -4.66
C PHE A 23 2.18 8.45 -3.96
N ASP A 24 2.47 9.51 -4.72
CA ASP A 24 2.67 10.86 -4.17
C ASP A 24 1.39 11.41 -3.53
N SER A 25 0.23 11.19 -4.16
CA SER A 25 -1.07 11.56 -3.57
C SER A 25 -1.32 10.81 -2.27
N GLY A 26 -1.03 9.51 -2.21
CA GLY A 26 -1.12 8.70 -1.00
C GLY A 26 -0.21 9.24 0.10
N ARG A 27 1.06 9.53 -0.21
CA ARG A 27 2.01 10.11 0.76
C ARG A 27 1.57 11.49 1.26
N ALA A 28 1.02 12.33 0.38
CA ALA A 28 0.49 13.64 0.76
C ALA A 28 -0.69 13.51 1.74
N THR A 29 -1.66 12.64 1.45
CA THR A 29 -2.80 12.41 2.34
C THR A 29 -2.36 11.81 3.67
N ALA A 30 -1.39 10.87 3.67
CA ALA A 30 -0.84 10.29 4.91
C ALA A 30 -0.17 11.36 5.79
N LYS A 31 0.60 12.26 5.20
CA LYS A 31 1.21 13.40 5.89
C LYS A 31 0.16 14.35 6.47
N ASN A 32 -0.86 14.70 5.69
CA ASN A 32 -1.93 15.60 6.11
C ASN A 32 -2.74 15.05 7.31
N LEU A 33 -2.77 13.73 7.47
CA LEU A 33 -3.47 13.05 8.57
C LEU A 33 -2.54 12.64 9.72
N ALA A 34 -1.34 13.24 9.80
CA ALA A 34 -0.31 12.99 10.80
C ALA A 34 0.15 11.52 10.89
N MET A 35 0.08 10.77 9.78
CA MET A 35 0.56 9.39 9.67
C MET A 35 1.60 9.24 8.53
N PRO A 36 2.70 10.02 8.51
CA PRO A 36 3.65 10.06 7.38
C PRO A 36 4.40 8.75 7.11
N HIS A 37 4.36 7.82 8.08
CA HIS A 37 5.04 6.52 8.05
C HIS A 37 4.11 5.34 7.77
N VAL A 38 2.81 5.57 7.50
CA VAL A 38 1.91 4.48 7.12
C VAL A 38 2.42 3.78 5.86
N PRO A 39 2.48 2.42 5.82
CA PRO A 39 2.98 1.72 4.64
C PRO A 39 2.08 1.92 3.42
N ILE A 40 2.71 2.31 2.32
CA ILE A 40 2.09 2.38 0.99
C ILE A 40 2.95 1.54 0.05
N VAL A 41 2.37 0.47 -0.46
CA VAL A 41 2.98 -0.43 -1.44
C VAL A 41 2.62 0.07 -2.83
N SER A 42 3.63 0.37 -3.64
CA SER A 42 3.43 0.84 -5.02
C SER A 42 3.60 -0.30 -6.01
N ILE A 43 2.71 -0.39 -6.99
CA ILE A 43 2.76 -1.37 -8.08
C ILE A 43 2.74 -0.68 -9.45
N PRO A 44 3.26 -1.32 -10.52
CA PRO A 44 3.24 -0.72 -11.84
C PRO A 44 1.84 -0.37 -12.34
N HIS A 45 1.72 0.78 -13.00
CA HIS A 45 0.50 1.19 -13.70
C HIS A 45 0.52 0.73 -15.18
N PRO A 46 -0.63 0.44 -15.82
CA PRO A 46 -1.97 0.25 -15.27
C PRO A 46 -2.18 -1.15 -14.70
N ILE A 47 -3.26 -1.32 -13.94
CA ILE A 47 -3.79 -2.64 -13.55
C ILE A 47 -5.09 -3.00 -14.27
N ALA A 48 -5.76 -2.00 -14.86
CA ALA A 48 -7.01 -2.21 -15.57
C ALA A 48 -6.76 -2.99 -16.86
N ASN A 49 -7.66 -3.94 -17.17
CA ASN A 49 -7.63 -4.77 -18.38
C ASN A 49 -6.38 -5.64 -18.56
N LEU A 50 -5.57 -5.84 -17.52
CA LEU A 50 -4.48 -6.81 -17.59
C LEU A 50 -5.06 -8.24 -17.69
N PRO A 51 -4.41 -9.12 -18.46
CA PRO A 51 -4.73 -10.54 -18.43
C PRO A 51 -4.58 -11.11 -17.00
N PRO A 52 -5.41 -12.08 -16.59
CA PRO A 52 -5.35 -12.67 -15.25
C PRO A 52 -3.96 -13.21 -14.86
N GLU A 53 -3.23 -13.77 -15.81
CA GLU A 53 -1.88 -14.29 -15.61
C GLU A 53 -0.87 -13.19 -15.28
N GLU A 54 -1.00 -12.02 -15.91
CA GLU A 54 -0.12 -10.88 -15.65
C GLU A 54 -0.46 -10.25 -14.29
N LEU A 55 -1.75 -10.14 -13.96
CA LEU A 55 -2.19 -9.66 -12.65
C LEU A 55 -1.70 -10.58 -11.53
N LYS A 56 -1.72 -11.91 -11.76
CA LYS A 56 -1.18 -12.90 -10.83
C LYS A 56 0.32 -12.74 -10.64
N ALA A 57 1.09 -12.64 -11.73
CA ALA A 57 2.54 -12.44 -11.65
C ALA A 57 2.90 -11.15 -10.89
N ARG A 58 2.18 -10.05 -11.13
CA ARG A 58 2.36 -8.80 -10.38
C ARG A 58 2.02 -8.96 -8.90
N SER A 59 0.96 -9.71 -8.58
CA SER A 59 0.57 -9.99 -7.20
C SER A 59 1.65 -10.79 -6.46
N GLU A 60 2.19 -11.83 -7.10
CA GLU A 60 3.29 -12.63 -6.56
C GLU A 60 4.55 -11.80 -6.33
N ALA A 61 4.91 -10.93 -7.28
CA ALA A 61 6.05 -10.03 -7.16
C ALA A 61 5.87 -8.98 -6.04
N THR A 62 4.64 -8.54 -5.79
CA THR A 62 4.31 -7.52 -4.77
C THR A 62 4.15 -8.11 -3.38
N PHE A 63 3.79 -9.39 -3.28
CA PHE A 63 3.46 -10.06 -2.02
C PHE A 63 4.52 -9.89 -0.90
N PRO A 64 5.84 -10.01 -1.16
CA PRO A 64 6.84 -9.79 -0.11
C PRO A 64 6.77 -8.40 0.53
N GLN A 65 6.47 -7.35 -0.25
CA GLN A 65 6.35 -5.98 0.27
C GLN A 65 5.09 -5.82 1.14
N VAL A 66 3.99 -6.46 0.74
CA VAL A 66 2.75 -6.49 1.55
C VAL A 66 2.99 -7.22 2.86
N LEU A 67 3.70 -8.36 2.82
CA LEU A 67 4.04 -9.12 4.00
C LEU A 67 4.91 -8.29 4.95
N GLU A 68 5.96 -7.63 4.45
CA GLU A 68 6.80 -6.74 5.25
C GLU A 68 5.98 -5.61 5.89
N ALA A 69 5.11 -4.95 5.12
CA ALA A 69 4.26 -3.87 5.59
C ALA A 69 3.34 -4.28 6.76
N LEU A 70 2.90 -5.54 6.80
CA LEU A 70 1.96 -6.05 7.79
C LEU A 70 2.62 -6.75 8.99
N THR A 71 3.85 -7.24 8.86
CA THR A 71 4.48 -8.12 9.87
C THR A 71 5.73 -7.55 10.52
N LYS A 72 6.39 -6.57 9.89
CA LYS A 72 7.59 -5.96 10.47
C LYS A 72 7.18 -5.03 11.62
N PRO A 73 7.78 -5.18 12.82
CA PRO A 73 7.60 -4.23 13.91
C PRO A 73 7.94 -2.82 13.42
N ARG A 74 7.13 -1.85 13.85
CA ARG A 74 7.37 -0.43 13.54
C ARG A 74 7.85 0.23 14.82
N ASP A 75 9.02 0.86 14.74
CA ASP A 75 9.62 1.63 15.83
C ASP A 75 8.84 2.93 16.08
#